data_AF-A0A2W6BJ50-F1
#
_entry.id   AF-A0A2W6BJ50-F1
#
_cell.length_a   1.000
_cell.length_b   1.000
_cell.length_c   1.000
_cell.angle_alpha   90.00
_cell.angle_beta   90.00
_cell.angle_gamma   90.00
#
_symmetry.space_group_name_H-M   'P 1'
#
loop_
_entity.id
_entity.type
_entity.pdbx_description
1 polymer ?
#
loop_
_entity_poly.entity_id
_entity_poly.type
_entity_poly.pdbx_seq_one_letter_code
_entity_poly.pdbx_strand_id
1 'polypeptide(L)'
;MVDVHHRDHPVSKNRTDNGISLGFTAHYDRMRAHFGRHLTEGIAGENILVQTDTPVADSDLVNGVLIVTANGKVLRLHDVQVAEPCVEFTRYALRCSCRQKCDHPATEGLRFLRGGMRGFYVSYAGEPALVHPGDRVSAI
;
A
#
# COMPACT_ATOMS: atom_id res chain seq x y z
N MET A 1 17.09 10.30 -9.32
CA MET A 1 16.60 10.76 -8.01
C MET A 1 16.03 9.54 -7.33
N VAL A 2 16.61 9.11 -6.22
CA VAL A 2 16.18 7.89 -5.50
C VAL A 2 14.99 8.26 -4.63
N ASP A 3 13.95 7.43 -4.60
CA ASP A 3 12.78 7.65 -3.74
C ASP A 3 13.19 7.70 -2.27
N VAL A 4 12.60 8.59 -1.48
CA VAL A 4 12.86 8.70 -0.04
C VAL A 4 12.53 7.41 0.71
N HIS A 5 11.69 6.54 0.15
CA HIS A 5 11.37 5.24 0.73
C HIS A 5 12.36 4.14 0.34
N HIS A 6 13.25 4.40 -0.62
CA HIS A 6 14.29 3.45 -1.01
C HIS A 6 15.29 3.28 0.14
N ARG A 7 15.75 2.04 0.37
CA ARG A 7 16.70 1.71 1.45
C ARG A 7 17.97 2.56 1.41
N ASP A 8 18.45 2.85 0.21
CA ASP A 8 19.71 3.57 0.00
C ASP A 8 19.55 5.10 0.01
N HIS A 9 18.34 5.63 0.31
CA HIS A 9 18.12 7.07 0.37
C HIS A 9 18.68 7.66 1.69
N PRO A 10 19.43 8.78 1.66
CA PRO A 10 20.11 9.33 2.85
C PRO A 10 19.19 9.70 4.01
N VAL A 11 17.93 10.04 3.71
CA VAL A 11 16.89 10.36 4.71
C VAL A 11 15.77 9.32 4.73
N SER A 12 16.09 8.09 4.29
CA SER A 12 15.10 7.01 4.27
C SER A 12 14.61 6.69 5.67
N LYS A 13 13.29 6.56 5.81
CA LYS A 13 12.67 5.94 6.99
C LYS A 13 12.66 4.41 6.90
N ASN A 14 13.14 3.85 5.79
CA ASN A 14 13.26 2.42 5.57
C ASN A 14 14.32 1.84 6.53
N ARG A 15 13.86 1.12 7.56
CA ARG A 15 14.71 0.40 8.51
C ARG A 15 14.71 -1.07 8.14
N THR A 16 15.75 -1.79 8.53
CA THR A 16 15.97 -3.21 8.21
C THR A 16 14.90 -4.18 8.74
N ASP A 17 13.84 -3.70 9.42
CA ASP A 17 12.66 -4.47 9.83
C ASP A 17 11.39 -4.14 9.02
N ASN A 18 11.50 -3.36 7.94
CA ASN A 18 10.36 -2.85 7.19
C ASN A 18 9.33 -3.94 6.88
N GLY A 19 8.09 -3.71 7.36
CA GLY A 19 6.96 -4.58 7.05
C GLY A 19 6.74 -4.74 5.55
N ILE A 20 6.22 -5.89 5.15
CA ILE A 20 5.76 -6.18 3.80
C ILE A 20 4.58 -5.27 3.50
N SER A 21 4.66 -4.45 2.46
CA SER A 21 3.58 -3.55 2.06
C SER A 21 2.56 -4.25 1.17
N LEU A 22 1.28 -4.07 1.50
CA LEU A 22 0.11 -4.59 0.78
C LEU A 22 -0.69 -3.44 0.17
N GLY A 23 -1.01 -3.54 -1.12
CA GLY A 23 -1.97 -2.70 -1.83
C GLY A 23 -3.16 -3.52 -2.35
N PHE A 24 -4.23 -2.86 -2.78
CA PHE A 24 -5.46 -3.52 -3.26
C PHE A 24 -5.99 -2.89 -4.54
N THR A 25 -6.37 -3.71 -5.53
CA THR A 25 -6.89 -3.21 -6.83
C THR A 25 -8.18 -2.39 -6.66
N ALA A 26 -9.09 -2.81 -5.78
CA ALA A 26 -10.30 -2.03 -5.47
C ALA A 26 -9.99 -0.64 -4.87
N HIS A 27 -8.86 -0.48 -4.15
CA HIS A 27 -8.43 0.84 -3.66
C HIS A 27 -7.96 1.70 -4.82
N TYR A 28 -7.24 1.11 -5.77
CA TYR A 28 -6.85 1.80 -7.00
C TYR A 28 -8.04 2.25 -7.83
N ASP A 29 -9.12 1.47 -7.93
CA ASP A 29 -10.34 1.90 -8.62
C ASP A 29 -10.95 3.16 -7.99
N ARG A 30 -11.03 3.20 -6.66
CA ARG A 30 -11.53 4.37 -5.94
C ARG A 30 -10.57 5.56 -6.03
N MET A 31 -9.27 5.33 -5.94
CA MET A 31 -8.26 6.37 -6.16
C MET A 31 -8.34 6.93 -7.57
N ARG A 32 -8.55 6.09 -8.60
CA ARG A 32 -8.72 6.55 -9.99
C ARG A 32 -10.00 7.34 -10.18
N ALA A 33 -11.10 6.94 -9.53
CA ALA A 33 -12.35 7.70 -9.54
C ALA A 33 -12.19 9.09 -8.91
N HIS A 34 -11.32 9.23 -7.90
CA HIS A 34 -11.10 10.49 -7.19
C HIS A 34 -10.01 11.38 -7.81
N PHE A 35 -8.83 10.83 -8.08
CA PHE A 35 -7.65 11.58 -8.56
C PHE A 35 -7.48 11.53 -10.09
N GLY A 36 -8.00 10.49 -10.75
CA GLY A 36 -7.90 10.32 -12.20
C GLY A 36 -7.21 9.03 -12.63
N ARG A 37 -7.40 8.68 -13.92
CA ARG A 37 -7.01 7.40 -14.52
C ARG A 37 -5.50 7.13 -14.60
N HIS A 38 -4.66 8.10 -14.26
CA HIS A 38 -3.20 7.94 -14.32
C HIS A 38 -2.60 7.19 -13.14
N LEU A 39 -3.37 6.96 -12.09
CA LEU A 39 -2.97 6.08 -11.00
C LEU A 39 -3.07 4.63 -11.47
N THR A 40 -1.96 4.12 -11.98
CA THR A 40 -1.79 2.72 -12.34
C THR A 40 -1.55 1.88 -11.09
N GLU A 41 -1.79 0.59 -11.20
CA GLU A 41 -1.46 -0.39 -10.17
C GLU A 41 0.06 -0.40 -9.88
N GLY A 42 0.46 -0.63 -8.64
CA GLY A 42 1.86 -0.60 -8.19
C GLY A 42 2.47 0.79 -8.03
N ILE A 43 1.76 1.87 -8.39
CA ILE A 43 2.32 3.24 -8.38
C ILE A 43 2.62 3.75 -6.96
N ALA A 44 2.02 3.16 -5.94
CA ALA A 44 2.27 3.48 -4.53
C ALA A 44 3.50 2.74 -3.97
N GLY A 45 4.11 1.83 -4.73
CA GLY A 45 5.34 1.14 -4.36
C GLY A 45 5.14 -0.05 -3.41
N GLU A 46 3.94 -0.62 -3.37
CA GLU A 46 3.64 -1.81 -2.57
C GLU A 46 4.44 -3.04 -3.02
N ASN A 47 4.76 -3.93 -2.08
CA ASN A 47 5.44 -5.19 -2.38
C ASN A 47 4.48 -6.22 -2.99
N ILE A 48 3.24 -6.26 -2.47
CA ILE A 48 2.21 -7.18 -2.92
C ILE A 48 0.96 -6.38 -3.25
N LEU A 49 0.50 -6.49 -4.49
CA LEU A 49 -0.80 -5.98 -4.91
C LEU A 49 -1.82 -7.12 -4.91
N VAL A 50 -2.83 -7.00 -4.05
CA VAL A 50 -3.89 -7.99 -3.90
C VAL A 50 -5.05 -7.63 -4.83
N GLN A 51 -5.40 -8.55 -5.72
CA GLN A 51 -6.58 -8.41 -6.55
C GLN A 51 -7.85 -8.66 -5.72
N THR A 52 -8.73 -7.67 -5.67
CA THR A 52 -10.03 -7.72 -5.01
C THR A 52 -11.01 -6.77 -5.73
N ASP A 53 -12.29 -7.13 -5.75
CA ASP A 53 -13.36 -6.32 -6.31
C ASP A 53 -13.96 -5.35 -5.28
N THR A 54 -13.80 -5.66 -4.00
CA THR A 54 -14.29 -4.83 -2.90
C THR A 54 -13.13 -4.19 -2.13
N PRO A 55 -13.26 -2.91 -1.73
CA PRO A 55 -12.29 -2.27 -0.85
C PRO A 55 -12.20 -3.02 0.48
N VAL A 56 -11.00 -3.02 1.04
CA VAL A 56 -10.68 -3.66 2.30
C VAL A 56 -10.61 -2.60 3.39
N ALA A 57 -11.42 -2.78 4.43
CA ALA A 57 -11.43 -1.93 5.61
C ALA A 57 -10.38 -2.39 6.63
N ASP A 58 -10.02 -1.49 7.55
CA ASP A 58 -9.02 -1.79 8.60
C ASP A 58 -9.45 -2.94 9.50
N SER A 59 -10.74 -2.99 9.79
CA SER A 59 -11.36 -4.07 10.58
C SER A 59 -11.22 -5.43 9.93
N ASP A 60 -11.12 -5.49 8.59
CA ASP A 60 -11.02 -6.76 7.87
C ASP A 60 -9.64 -7.40 8.08
N LEU A 61 -8.62 -6.59 8.37
CA LEU A 61 -7.24 -7.06 8.49
C LEU A 61 -6.74 -7.10 9.94
N VAL A 62 -7.57 -6.75 10.92
CA VAL A 62 -7.16 -6.60 12.34
C VAL A 62 -6.51 -7.87 12.91
N ASN A 63 -6.95 -9.05 12.44
CA ASN A 63 -6.43 -10.34 12.90
C ASN A 63 -5.22 -10.85 12.11
N GLY A 64 -4.81 -10.13 11.06
CA GLY A 64 -3.73 -10.50 10.15
C GLY A 64 -4.21 -10.94 8.76
N VAL A 65 -3.26 -11.41 7.97
CA VAL A 65 -3.44 -11.82 6.58
C VAL A 65 -2.82 -13.20 6.38
N LEU A 66 -3.47 -14.04 5.58
CA LEU A 66 -2.92 -15.31 5.11
C LEU A 66 -2.54 -15.19 3.64
N ILE A 67 -1.39 -15.74 3.29
CA ILE A 67 -1.04 -16.08 1.91
C ILE A 67 -0.99 -17.59 1.80
N VAL A 68 -1.77 -18.14 0.88
CA VAL A 68 -1.73 -19.56 0.52
C VAL A 68 -1.02 -19.68 -0.82
N THR A 69 0.17 -20.27 -0.79
CA THR A 69 0.98 -20.48 -1.98
C THR A 69 0.40 -21.57 -2.88
N ALA A 70 0.80 -21.60 -4.15
CA ALA A 70 0.38 -22.64 -5.09
C ALA A 70 0.66 -24.08 -4.63
N ASN A 71 1.67 -24.30 -3.77
CA ASN A 71 1.98 -25.62 -3.19
C ASN A 71 1.27 -25.90 -1.85
N GLY A 72 0.33 -25.04 -1.44
CA GLY A 72 -0.48 -25.22 -0.23
C GLY A 72 0.18 -24.77 1.07
N LYS A 73 1.37 -24.16 1.02
CA LYS A 73 1.99 -23.56 2.21
C LYS A 73 1.17 -22.33 2.63
N VAL A 74 0.84 -22.26 3.92
CA VAL A 74 0.13 -21.13 4.50
C VAL A 74 1.11 -20.23 5.24
N LEU A 75 1.22 -18.98 4.81
CA LEU A 75 2.04 -17.94 5.43
C LEU A 75 1.12 -17.02 6.21
N ARG A 76 1.34 -16.91 7.52
CA ARG A 76 0.58 -16.00 8.37
C ARG A 76 1.35 -14.70 8.56
N LEU A 77 0.79 -13.62 8.04
CA LEU A 77 1.27 -12.26 8.22
C LEU A 77 0.52 -11.62 9.40
N HIS A 78 1.25 -10.92 10.26
CA HIS A 78 0.76 -10.32 11.50
C HIS A 78 1.16 -8.84 11.59
N ASP A 79 0.91 -8.21 12.75
CA ASP A 79 1.22 -6.80 13.02
C ASP A 79 0.76 -5.85 11.90
N VAL A 80 -0.51 -5.96 11.51
CA VAL A 80 -1.08 -5.12 10.46
C VAL A 80 -1.09 -3.66 10.91
N GLN A 81 -0.42 -2.82 10.14
CA GLN A 81 -0.35 -1.38 10.37
C GLN A 81 -0.83 -0.64 9.13
N VAL A 82 -1.59 0.43 9.33
CA VAL A 82 -1.99 1.30 8.22
C VAL A 82 -0.74 1.99 7.65
N ALA A 83 -0.58 1.92 6.33
CA ALA A 83 0.45 2.71 5.65
C ALA A 83 -0.03 4.17 5.58
N GLU A 84 0.51 5.01 6.45
CA GLU A 84 0.14 6.41 6.54
C GLU A 84 0.40 7.12 5.19
N PRO A 85 -0.62 7.72 4.56
CA PRO A 85 -0.43 8.38 3.27
C PRO A 85 0.45 9.62 3.41
N CYS A 86 1.35 9.84 2.45
CA CYS A 86 2.28 10.96 2.47
C CYS A 86 1.81 12.12 1.57
N VAL A 87 2.28 13.33 1.90
CA VAL A 87 1.97 14.56 1.17
C VAL A 87 2.51 14.47 -0.27
N GLU A 88 3.67 13.86 -0.43
CA GLU A 88 4.39 13.71 -1.70
C GLU A 88 3.58 12.87 -2.69
N PHE A 89 3.13 11.69 -2.27
CA PHE A 89 2.25 10.84 -3.09
C PHE A 89 0.94 11.55 -3.39
N THR A 90 0.37 12.26 -2.42
CA THR A 90 -0.88 13.00 -2.63
C THR A 90 -0.72 14.11 -3.67
N ARG A 91 0.38 14.88 -3.61
CA ARG A 91 0.71 15.90 -4.62
C ARG A 91 0.93 15.28 -5.99
N TYR A 92 1.60 14.14 -6.04
CA TYR A 92 1.77 13.37 -7.28
C TYR A 92 0.42 12.93 -7.86
N ALA A 93 -0.47 12.37 -7.03
CA ALA A 93 -1.80 11.92 -7.44
C ALA A 93 -2.65 13.08 -7.99
N LEU A 94 -2.56 14.25 -7.36
CA LEU A 94 -3.22 15.49 -7.80
C LEU A 94 -2.56 16.15 -9.03
N ARG A 95 -1.46 15.58 -9.55
CA ARG A 95 -0.65 16.15 -10.64
C ARG A 95 -0.21 17.59 -10.38
N CYS A 96 0.07 17.89 -9.12
CA CYS A 96 0.53 19.20 -8.70
C CYS A 96 1.91 19.48 -9.28
N SER A 97 2.03 20.53 -10.07
CA SER A 97 3.33 21.02 -10.52
C SER A 97 4.04 21.76 -9.38
N CYS A 98 5.38 21.81 -9.41
CA CYS A 98 6.19 22.58 -8.45
C CYS A 98 5.85 24.08 -8.41
N ARG A 99 5.12 24.60 -9.40
CA ARG A 99 4.66 25.99 -9.48
C ARG A 99 3.25 26.22 -8.93
N GLN A 100 2.44 25.18 -8.73
CA GLN A 100 1.08 25.31 -8.19
C GLN A 100 1.08 25.11 -6.67
N LYS A 101 0.51 26.07 -5.95
CA LYS A 101 0.17 25.88 -4.53
C LYS A 101 -0.96 24.85 -4.44
N CYS A 102 -0.63 23.65 -4.00
CA CYS A 102 -1.56 22.56 -3.81
C CYS A 102 -1.87 22.27 -2.34
N ASP A 103 -1.60 23.21 -1.43
CA ASP A 103 -1.66 22.91 0.01
C ASP A 103 -3.07 22.52 0.48
N HIS A 104 -4.12 23.19 -0.03
CA HIS A 104 -5.51 22.85 0.29
C HIS A 104 -5.98 21.56 -0.41
N PRO A 105 -5.82 21.39 -1.74
CA PRO A 105 -6.12 20.12 -2.41
C PRO A 105 -5.35 18.92 -1.84
N ALA A 106 -4.08 19.09 -1.46
CA ALA A 106 -3.27 18.04 -0.86
C ALA A 106 -3.79 17.64 0.52
N THR A 107 -4.35 18.57 1.29
CA THR A 107 -4.97 18.24 2.58
C THR A 107 -6.24 17.40 2.38
N GLU A 108 -7.07 17.73 1.40
CA GLU A 108 -8.28 16.96 1.08
C GLU A 108 -7.93 15.58 0.52
N GLY A 109 -6.97 15.50 -0.39
CA GLY A 109 -6.46 14.24 -0.92
C GLY A 109 -5.89 13.35 0.20
N LEU A 110 -5.16 13.92 1.16
CA LEU A 110 -4.68 13.17 2.33
C LEU A 110 -5.82 12.65 3.19
N ARG A 111 -6.87 13.45 3.43
CA ARG A 111 -8.05 12.99 4.18
C ARG A 111 -8.76 11.85 3.44
N PHE A 112 -8.88 11.93 2.11
CA PHE A 112 -9.46 10.87 1.30
C PHE A 112 -8.66 9.57 1.43
N LEU A 113 -7.33 9.63 1.29
CA LEU A 113 -6.46 8.46 1.46
C LEU A 113 -6.55 7.90 2.89
N ARG A 114 -6.54 8.76 3.92
CA ARG A 114 -6.73 8.36 5.33
C ARG A 114 -8.08 7.70 5.59
N GLY A 115 -9.09 8.02 4.80
CA GLY A 115 -10.43 7.40 4.84
C GLY A 115 -10.49 5.95 4.33
N GLY A 116 -9.34 5.30 4.13
CA GLY A 116 -9.26 3.87 3.80
C GLY A 116 -8.53 3.55 2.49
N MET A 117 -8.29 4.56 1.64
CA MET A 117 -7.77 4.36 0.28
C MET A 117 -6.24 4.40 0.25
N ARG A 118 -5.61 3.44 0.92
CA ARG A 118 -4.15 3.30 1.10
C ARG A 118 -3.78 1.84 1.36
N GLY A 119 -2.49 1.57 1.49
CA GLY A 119 -1.97 0.23 1.78
C GLY A 119 -1.84 -0.08 3.27
N PHE A 120 -1.27 -1.24 3.56
CA PHE A 120 -0.94 -1.69 4.91
C PHE A 120 0.47 -2.26 4.94
N TYR A 121 1.13 -2.18 6.08
CA TYR A 121 2.33 -2.94 6.38
C TYR A 121 1.97 -4.16 7.23
N VAL A 122 2.63 -5.28 6.95
CA VAL A 122 2.47 -6.52 7.72
C VAL A 122 3.83 -7.16 7.98
N SER A 123 3.93 -7.91 9.06
CA SER A 123 5.14 -8.64 9.47
C SER A 123 4.99 -10.13 9.20
N TYR A 124 6.11 -10.81 8.98
CA TYR A 124 6.18 -12.27 8.84
C TYR A 124 7.31 -12.82 9.71
N ALA A 125 6.97 -13.74 10.62
CA ALA A 125 7.92 -14.35 11.57
C ALA A 125 8.21 -15.84 11.29
N GLY A 126 7.86 -16.35 10.11
CA GLY A 126 8.16 -17.74 9.74
C GLY A 126 9.48 -17.91 8.98
N GLU A 127 9.83 -19.15 8.66
CA GLU A 127 10.96 -19.47 7.79
C GLU A 127 10.84 -18.77 6.44
N PRO A 128 11.95 -18.32 5.81
CA PRO A 128 11.94 -17.70 4.49
C PRO A 128 11.04 -18.45 3.51
N ALA A 129 10.16 -17.71 2.85
CA ALA A 129 9.18 -18.24 1.93
C ALA A 129 9.19 -17.44 0.63
N LEU A 130 8.95 -18.13 -0.47
CA LEU A 130 8.72 -17.50 -1.76
C LEU A 130 7.21 -17.37 -1.96
N VAL A 131 6.80 -16.19 -2.38
CA VAL A 131 5.45 -15.88 -2.83
C VAL A 131 5.50 -15.53 -4.32
N HIS A 132 4.48 -15.92 -5.06
CA HIS A 132 4.39 -15.72 -6.49
C HIS A 132 3.06 -15.05 -6.86
N PRO A 133 3.02 -14.28 -7.97
CA PRO A 133 1.77 -13.83 -8.54
C PRO A 133 0.81 -15.02 -8.76
N GLY A 134 -0.43 -14.89 -8.31
CA GLY A 134 -1.44 -15.95 -8.36
C GLY A 134 -1.62 -16.72 -7.05
N ASP A 135 -0.71 -16.55 -6.07
CA ASP A 135 -0.95 -17.03 -4.70
C ASP A 135 -2.17 -16.33 -4.09
N ARG A 136 -2.92 -17.06 -3.26
CA ARG A 136 -4.20 -16.56 -2.72
C ARG A 136 -3.98 -15.80 -1.44
N VAL A 137 -4.67 -14.67 -1.29
CA VAL A 137 -4.60 -13.82 -0.11
C VAL A 137 -5.97 -13.72 0.55
N SER A 138 -6.01 -13.83 1.87
CA SER A 138 -7.25 -13.71 2.65
C SER A 138 -7.00 -13.05 4.01
N ALA A 139 -8.00 -12.33 4.53
CA ALA A 139 -8.05 -11.95 5.93
C ALA A 139 -8.18 -13.18 6.87
N ILE A 140 -7.88 -12.97 8.16
CA ILE A 140 -8.00 -13.98 9.23
C ILE A 140 -9.30 -13.81 10.02
#